data_AF-X1JCN8-F1
#
_entry.id   AF-X1JCN8-F1
#
_cell.length_a   1.000
_cell.length_b   1.000
_cell.length_c   1.000
_cell.angle_alpha   90.00
_cell.angle_beta   90.00
_cell.angle_gamma   90.00
#
_symmetry.space_group_name_H-M   'P 1'
#
loop_
_entity.id
_entity.type
_entity.pdbx_description
1 polymer ?
#
loop_
_entity_poly.entity_id
_entity_poly.type
_entity_poly.pdbx_seq_one_letter_code
_entity_poly.pdbx_strand_id
1 'polypeptide(L)'
;MDESKMKIMPAKGRPTLYWVGKKPLDYVKGFPAQLVEVFNPTNTRKIFETPSYENLKSDWHNLLFHGDNKDVLATLLELGFRGKIDLVYIDPPFKSGADYVRKGQLRGLKSSEKIQGDEASLLQQTMYFDIWNNDNYLQFMYERFMLLKELLSNVGSIYVHLDHRVVHSIKSLLDEIFG
;
A
#
# COMPACT_ATOMS: atom_id res chain seq x y z
N MET A 1 25.83 -12.60 -2.51
CA MET A 1 24.66 -12.18 -1.73
C MET A 1 23.48 -12.89 -2.37
N ASP A 2 23.00 -13.96 -1.72
CA ASP A 2 21.97 -14.83 -2.29
C ASP A 2 20.61 -14.14 -2.13
N GLU A 3 19.89 -13.92 -3.24
CA GLU A 3 18.63 -13.17 -3.24
C GLU A 3 17.51 -14.02 -2.62
N SER A 4 16.99 -13.61 -1.45
CA SER A 4 15.87 -14.29 -0.79
C SER A 4 14.56 -14.08 -1.57
N LYS A 5 14.20 -15.05 -2.41
CA LYS A 5 12.92 -15.05 -3.15
C LYS A 5 11.84 -15.74 -2.31
N MET A 6 10.79 -15.02 -1.91
CA MET A 6 9.66 -15.59 -1.17
C MET A 6 8.57 -16.11 -2.11
N LYS A 7 8.07 -17.33 -1.82
CA LYS A 7 6.98 -17.98 -2.57
C LYS A 7 5.62 -17.62 -1.97
N ILE A 8 4.71 -17.11 -2.78
CA ILE A 8 3.32 -16.84 -2.39
C ILE A 8 2.45 -18.08 -2.62
N MET A 9 1.51 -18.36 -1.71
CA MET A 9 0.62 -19.51 -1.86
C MET A 9 -0.50 -19.21 -2.88
N PRO A 10 -0.77 -20.13 -3.83
CA PRO A 10 -1.91 -19.97 -4.73
C PRO A 10 -3.24 -20.20 -3.98
N ALA A 11 -4.28 -19.44 -4.35
CA ALA A 11 -5.63 -19.63 -3.85
C ALA A 11 -6.18 -21.02 -4.27
N LYS A 12 -6.55 -21.88 -3.31
CA LYS A 12 -7.06 -23.24 -3.60
C LYS A 12 -8.56 -23.22 -3.94
N GLY A 13 -8.92 -23.70 -5.13
CA GLY A 13 -10.23 -24.33 -5.43
C GLY A 13 -11.50 -23.47 -5.35
N ARG A 14 -11.40 -22.15 -5.54
CA ARG A 14 -12.54 -21.21 -5.47
C ARG A 14 -12.89 -20.65 -6.85
N PRO A 15 -14.13 -20.15 -7.06
CA PRO A 15 -14.47 -19.38 -8.25
C PRO A 15 -13.46 -18.24 -8.45
N THR A 16 -12.95 -18.10 -9.68
CA THR A 16 -11.94 -17.08 -10.00
C THR A 16 -12.55 -16.02 -10.90
N LEU A 17 -12.27 -14.76 -10.60
CA LEU A 17 -12.58 -13.66 -11.50
C LEU A 17 -11.53 -13.63 -12.61
N TYR A 18 -11.95 -13.78 -13.87
CA TYR A 18 -11.05 -13.78 -15.02
C TYR A 18 -10.98 -12.41 -15.70
N TRP A 19 -9.78 -12.01 -16.15
CA TRP A 19 -9.55 -10.91 -17.09
C TRP A 19 -8.27 -11.16 -17.91
N VAL A 20 -8.13 -10.46 -19.03
CA VAL A 20 -6.98 -10.64 -19.94
C VAL A 20 -5.72 -10.12 -19.24
N GLY A 21 -4.71 -10.99 -19.14
CA GLY A 21 -3.43 -10.64 -18.52
C GLY A 21 -3.41 -10.70 -16.99
N LYS A 22 -4.43 -11.31 -16.36
CA LYS A 22 -4.39 -11.64 -14.93
C LYS A 22 -3.14 -12.46 -14.60
N LYS A 23 -2.32 -11.92 -13.70
CA LYS A 23 -1.07 -12.55 -13.26
C LYS A 23 -1.03 -12.63 -11.73
N PRO A 24 -1.06 -13.84 -11.16
CA PRO A 24 -0.74 -14.05 -9.75
C PRO A 24 0.64 -13.50 -9.41
N LEU A 25 0.78 -12.98 -8.18
CA LEU A 25 2.10 -12.74 -7.61
C LEU A 25 2.69 -14.08 -7.20
N ASP A 26 3.58 -14.63 -8.02
CA ASP A 26 4.35 -15.83 -7.64
C ASP A 26 5.48 -15.48 -6.66
N TYR A 27 6.08 -14.31 -6.86
CA TYR A 27 7.15 -13.73 -6.06
C TYR A 27 7.01 -12.20 -6.03
N VAL A 28 7.44 -11.60 -4.92
CA VAL A 28 7.60 -10.15 -4.78
C VAL A 28 8.97 -9.86 -4.19
N LYS A 29 9.62 -8.79 -4.64
CA LYS A 29 10.87 -8.28 -4.05
C LYS A 29 10.51 -7.05 -3.24
N GLY A 30 10.86 -7.02 -1.96
CA GLY A 30 10.82 -5.80 -1.18
C GLY A 30 11.88 -4.84 -1.70
N PHE A 31 11.47 -3.60 -1.97
CA PHE A 31 12.40 -2.50 -2.08
C PHE A 31 12.47 -1.80 -0.73
N PRO A 32 13.57 -1.09 -0.39
CA PRO A 32 13.65 -0.39 0.88
C PRO A 32 12.54 0.68 0.95
N ALA A 33 11.48 0.39 1.70
CA ALA A 33 10.46 1.38 2.01
C ALA A 33 11.11 2.50 2.82
N GLN A 34 10.87 3.75 2.44
CA GLN A 34 11.39 4.88 3.19
C GLN A 34 10.55 5.05 4.45
N LEU A 35 11.10 4.67 5.61
CA LEU A 35 10.52 5.03 6.90
C LEU A 35 10.61 6.54 7.07
N VAL A 36 9.46 7.19 7.19
CA VAL A 36 9.36 8.66 7.31
C VAL A 36 9.26 9.08 8.75
N GLU A 37 8.45 8.36 9.52
CA GLU A 37 8.17 8.74 10.90
C GLU A 37 8.03 7.51 11.78
N VAL A 38 8.56 7.63 12.99
CA VAL A 38 8.34 6.70 14.08
C VAL A 38 7.76 7.50 15.23
N PHE A 39 6.52 7.18 15.61
CA PHE A 39 5.90 7.80 16.77
C PHE A 39 6.04 6.87 17.98
N ASN A 40 6.86 7.28 18.95
CA ASN A 40 6.94 6.70 20.29
C ASN A 40 6.33 7.67 21.32
N PRO A 41 5.26 7.30 22.04
CA PRO A 41 4.76 8.13 23.14
C PRO A 41 5.77 8.31 24.30
N THR A 42 6.75 7.40 24.44
CA THR A 42 7.78 7.43 25.50
C THR A 42 9.08 8.14 25.09
N ASN A 43 9.18 8.57 23.82
CA ASN A 43 10.27 9.38 23.24
C ASN A 43 11.70 8.93 23.63
N THR A 44 11.95 7.62 23.69
CA THR A 44 13.18 7.08 24.26
C THR A 44 14.34 7.03 23.26
N ARG A 45 14.11 6.96 21.94
CA ARG A 45 15.18 6.97 20.90
C ARG A 45 14.70 7.49 19.54
N LYS A 46 15.58 8.19 18.81
CA LYS A 46 15.45 8.36 17.34
C LYS A 46 15.87 7.06 16.67
N ILE A 47 14.92 6.36 16.06
CA ILE A 47 15.19 5.18 15.25
C ILE A 47 15.51 5.66 13.82
N PHE A 48 16.69 5.28 13.29
CA PHE A 48 17.12 5.64 11.93
C PHE A 48 16.90 4.51 10.90
N GLU A 49 16.48 3.32 11.35
CA GLU A 49 16.33 2.12 10.51
C GLU A 49 14.96 1.48 10.72
N THR A 50 14.40 0.87 9.68
CA THR A 50 13.10 0.19 9.79
C THR A 50 13.20 -1.04 10.71
N PRO A 51 12.46 -1.09 11.82
CA PRO A 51 12.55 -2.22 12.75
C PRO A 51 11.93 -3.48 12.15
N SER A 52 12.54 -4.64 12.43
CA SER A 52 11.88 -5.93 12.24
C SER A 52 10.74 -6.12 13.23
N TYR A 53 9.82 -7.04 12.95
CA TYR A 53 8.71 -7.35 13.84
C TYR A 53 9.20 -7.76 15.24
N GLU A 54 10.25 -8.58 15.34
CA GLU A 54 10.76 -9.07 16.63
C GLU A 54 11.34 -7.92 17.48
N ASN A 55 12.03 -6.97 16.85
CA ASN A 55 12.53 -5.78 17.53
C ASN A 55 11.36 -4.90 18.01
N LEU A 56 10.38 -4.65 17.13
CA LEU A 56 9.21 -3.82 17.44
C LEU A 56 8.32 -4.42 18.55
N LYS A 57 8.26 -5.75 18.66
CA LYS A 57 7.46 -6.45 19.68
C LYS A 57 7.89 -6.11 21.11
N SER A 58 9.19 -5.89 21.33
CA SER A 58 9.75 -5.58 22.65
C SER A 58 9.62 -4.11 23.04
N ASP A 59 9.53 -3.21 22.06
CA ASP A 59 9.42 -1.76 22.25
C ASP A 59 8.56 -1.20 21.11
N TRP A 60 7.24 -1.14 21.34
CA TRP A 60 6.26 -0.89 20.28
C TRP A 60 6.15 0.59 19.92
N HIS A 61 6.12 0.87 18.62
CA HIS A 61 6.04 2.22 18.05
C HIS A 61 5.11 2.22 16.82
N ASN A 62 4.50 3.37 16.51
CA ASN A 62 3.78 3.52 15.26
C ASN A 62 4.76 3.89 14.13
N LEU A 63 4.60 3.28 12.96
CA LEU A 63 5.48 3.44 11.80
C LEU A 63 4.72 4.11 10.65
N LEU A 64 5.34 5.09 10.01
CA LEU A 64 4.85 5.71 8.78
C LEU A 64 5.86 5.48 7.65
N PHE A 65 5.39 4.88 6.55
CA PHE A 65 6.18 4.61 5.36
C PHE A 65 5.76 5.51 4.19
N HIS A 66 6.73 5.86 3.36
CA HIS A 66 6.50 6.54 2.08
C HIS A 66 7.07 5.69 0.93
N GLY A 67 6.23 5.47 -0.08
CA GLY A 67 6.54 4.69 -1.27
C GLY A 67 5.29 4.10 -1.91
N ASP A 68 5.47 3.31 -2.97
CA ASP A 68 4.37 2.49 -3.49
C ASP A 68 4.00 1.43 -2.44
N ASN A 69 2.71 1.33 -2.16
CA ASN A 69 2.23 0.42 -1.12
C ASN A 69 2.52 -1.06 -1.43
N LYS A 70 2.62 -1.49 -2.69
CA LYS A 70 2.98 -2.89 -3.02
C LYS A 70 4.39 -3.20 -2.51
N ASP A 71 5.33 -2.28 -2.73
CA ASP A 71 6.71 -2.44 -2.29
C ASP A 71 6.80 -2.39 -0.76
N VAL A 72 6.10 -1.45 -0.11
CA VAL A 72 6.03 -1.37 1.36
C VAL A 72 5.47 -2.65 1.97
N LEU A 73 4.37 -3.18 1.43
CA LEU A 73 3.78 -4.43 1.91
C LEU A 73 4.74 -5.62 1.75
N ALA A 74 5.49 -5.66 0.65
CA ALA A 74 6.55 -6.66 0.44
C ALA A 74 7.69 -6.51 1.46
N THR A 75 8.14 -5.29 1.74
CA THR A 75 9.15 -5.01 2.80
C THR A 75 8.66 -5.47 4.17
N LEU A 76 7.39 -5.25 4.51
CA LEU A 76 6.83 -5.70 5.79
C LEU A 76 6.88 -7.24 5.92
N LEU A 77 6.63 -7.97 4.82
CA LEU A 77 6.79 -9.42 4.81
C LEU A 77 8.26 -9.84 5.06
N GLU A 78 9.21 -9.15 4.44
CA GLU A 78 10.66 -9.35 4.67
C GLU A 78 11.08 -9.06 6.12
N LEU A 79 10.45 -8.05 6.74
CA LEU A 79 10.70 -7.66 8.12
C LEU A 79 10.01 -8.55 9.17
N GLY A 80 9.34 -9.63 8.73
CA GLY A 80 8.76 -10.64 9.63
C GLY A 80 7.33 -10.38 10.07
N PHE A 81 6.59 -9.48 9.41
CA PHE A 81 5.19 -9.18 9.74
C PHE A 81 4.18 -10.19 9.16
N ARG A 82 4.63 -11.27 8.51
CA ARG A 82 3.74 -12.33 7.98
C ARG A 82 2.87 -12.91 9.10
N GLY A 83 1.56 -12.89 8.90
CA GLY A 83 0.58 -13.42 9.85
C GLY A 83 0.50 -12.65 11.17
N LYS A 84 0.92 -11.38 11.21
CA LYS A 84 1.01 -10.58 12.45
C LYS A 84 0.03 -9.42 12.53
N ILE A 85 -0.68 -9.11 11.44
CA ILE A 85 -1.59 -7.96 11.40
C ILE A 85 -3.02 -8.40 11.72
N ASP A 86 -3.61 -7.87 12.78
CA ASP A 86 -4.98 -8.24 13.18
C ASP A 86 -6.06 -7.40 12.46
N LEU A 87 -5.70 -6.20 12.00
CA LEU A 87 -6.64 -5.31 11.33
C LEU A 87 -5.97 -4.57 10.19
N VAL A 88 -6.60 -4.65 9.01
CA VAL A 88 -6.29 -3.83 7.85
C VAL A 88 -7.50 -2.96 7.53
N TYR A 89 -7.29 -1.65 7.40
CA TYR A 89 -8.28 -0.73 6.85
C TYR A 89 -7.68 -0.03 5.64
N ILE A 90 -8.38 -0.07 4.50
CA ILE A 90 -7.96 0.62 3.28
C ILE A 90 -9.12 1.37 2.62
N ASP A 91 -8.78 2.49 1.99
CA ASP A 91 -9.68 3.30 1.17
C ASP A 91 -9.04 3.47 -0.23
N PRO A 92 -9.16 2.44 -1.10
CA PRO A 92 -8.53 2.45 -2.42
C PRO A 92 -9.24 3.41 -3.38
N PRO A 93 -8.59 3.78 -4.50
CA PRO A 93 -9.24 4.53 -5.58
C PRO A 93 -10.57 3.91 -6.03
N PHE A 94 -11.59 4.75 -6.24
CA PHE A 94 -12.94 4.30 -6.61
C PHE A 94 -13.17 4.09 -8.11
N LYS A 95 -12.13 4.23 -8.95
CA LYS A 95 -12.26 4.17 -10.41
C LYS A 95 -13.25 5.20 -10.94
N SER A 96 -13.16 6.44 -10.43
CA SER A 96 -14.05 7.52 -10.81
C SER A 96 -13.70 8.17 -12.15
N GLY A 97 -12.51 7.89 -12.70
CA GLY A 97 -11.99 8.59 -13.88
C GLY A 97 -11.57 10.03 -13.58
N ALA A 98 -11.50 10.42 -12.31
CA ALA A 98 -11.09 11.75 -11.88
C ALA A 98 -9.64 11.74 -11.38
N ASP A 99 -8.85 12.70 -11.84
CA ASP A 99 -7.51 12.91 -11.28
C ASP A 99 -7.60 13.51 -9.88
N TYR A 100 -7.29 12.72 -8.85
CA TYR A 100 -7.17 13.20 -7.47
C TYR A 100 -5.81 13.89 -7.28
N VAL A 101 -5.64 15.02 -7.97
CA VAL A 101 -4.52 15.92 -7.75
C VAL A 101 -4.94 17.00 -6.76
N ARG A 102 -4.46 16.90 -5.53
CA ARG A 102 -4.61 18.00 -4.57
C ARG A 102 -3.65 19.12 -4.96
N LYS A 103 -4.18 20.23 -5.47
CA LYS A 103 -3.45 21.49 -5.56
C LYS A 103 -3.41 22.13 -4.17
N GLY A 104 -2.36 21.86 -3.41
CA GLY A 104 -2.13 22.52 -2.12
C GLY A 104 -1.61 23.93 -2.34
N GLN A 105 -2.42 24.96 -2.06
CA GLN A 105 -1.90 26.31 -1.95
C GLN A 105 -1.42 26.51 -0.51
N LEU A 106 -0.10 26.62 -0.31
CA LEU A 106 0.47 27.01 0.98
C LEU A 106 -0.04 28.40 1.36
N ARG A 107 -0.99 28.47 2.29
CA ARG A 107 -1.43 29.72 2.91
C ARG A 107 -0.29 30.24 3.79
N GLY A 108 0.55 31.13 3.25
CA GLY A 108 1.59 31.79 4.04
C GLY A 108 2.71 32.52 3.30
N LEU A 109 2.99 32.21 2.03
CA LEU A 109 4.05 32.88 1.28
C LEU A 109 3.49 34.12 0.55
N LYS A 110 3.29 35.20 1.31
CA LYS A 110 3.23 36.55 0.73
C LYS A 110 4.64 37.14 0.80
N SER A 111 5.09 37.69 -0.34
CA SER A 111 6.41 38.28 -0.64
C SER A 111 7.57 37.26 -0.56
N SER A 112 8.39 37.06 -1.59
CA SER A 112 9.02 38.10 -2.40
C SER A 112 9.41 37.56 -3.77
N GLU A 113 9.41 38.47 -4.74
CA GLU A 113 10.16 38.43 -6.00
C GLU A 113 9.75 37.43 -7.08
N LYS A 114 9.36 38.02 -8.21
CA LYS A 114 9.22 37.37 -9.50
C LYS A 114 10.52 36.66 -9.85
N ILE A 115 10.54 35.33 -9.72
CA ILE A 115 11.54 34.51 -10.39
C ILE A 115 10.88 34.00 -11.68
N GLN A 116 11.37 34.57 -12.78
CA GLN A 116 11.13 34.16 -14.14
C GLN A 116 11.86 32.82 -14.33
N GLY A 117 11.15 31.76 -14.72
CA GLY A 117 11.74 30.45 -15.00
C GLY A 117 11.68 29.50 -13.82
N ASP A 118 10.61 28.70 -13.78
CA ASP A 118 10.56 27.28 -13.40
C ASP A 118 9.11 26.97 -13.03
N GLU A 119 8.49 26.07 -13.79
CA GLU A 119 7.14 25.51 -13.56
C GLU A 119 7.04 24.69 -12.25
N ALA A 120 7.94 24.92 -11.29
CA ALA A 120 8.17 24.11 -10.11
C ALA A 120 7.64 24.71 -8.79
N SER A 121 6.92 25.84 -8.80
CA SER A 121 6.45 26.51 -7.56
C SER A 121 4.98 26.29 -7.20
N LEU A 122 4.27 25.42 -7.92
CA LEU A 122 3.03 24.81 -7.45
C LEU A 122 3.32 23.34 -7.15
N LEU A 123 3.59 23.02 -5.89
CA LEU A 123 3.74 21.65 -5.41
C LEU A 123 2.40 20.90 -5.61
N GLN A 124 2.14 20.43 -6.83
CA GLN A 124 1.12 19.43 -7.11
C GLN A 124 1.61 18.13 -6.51
N GLN A 125 1.10 17.80 -5.32
CA GLN A 125 1.26 16.47 -4.77
C GLN A 125 0.21 15.59 -5.44
N THR A 126 0.59 14.97 -6.55
CA THR A 126 -0.22 13.93 -7.19
C THR A 126 -0.32 12.75 -6.22
N MET A 127 -1.51 12.51 -5.66
CA MET A 127 -1.69 11.44 -4.66
C MET A 127 -1.85 10.07 -5.36
N TYR A 128 -2.65 10.00 -6.43
CA TYR A 128 -2.67 8.88 -7.39
C TYR A 128 -3.44 9.29 -8.66
N PHE A 129 -3.20 8.61 -9.78
CA PHE A 129 -3.99 8.76 -11.00
C PHE A 129 -5.15 7.74 -10.97
N ASP A 130 -6.40 8.19 -11.09
CA ASP A 130 -7.58 7.31 -11.19
C ASP A 130 -7.99 7.04 -12.65
N ILE A 131 -6.99 7.02 -13.55
CA ILE A 131 -7.16 6.78 -14.98
C ILE A 131 -6.87 5.30 -15.26
N TRP A 132 -7.72 4.42 -14.74
CA TRP A 132 -7.53 2.98 -14.93
C TRP A 132 -8.31 2.46 -16.14
N ASN A 133 -7.59 1.92 -17.12
CA ASN A 133 -8.19 1.05 -18.13
C ASN A 133 -8.68 -0.25 -17.46
N ASN A 134 -9.89 -0.70 -17.80
CA ASN A 134 -10.73 -1.64 -17.05
C ASN A 134 -10.00 -2.65 -16.14
N ASP A 135 -9.12 -3.47 -16.73
CA ASP A 135 -8.51 -4.64 -16.10
C ASP A 135 -7.26 -4.29 -15.27
N ASN A 136 -6.61 -3.15 -15.54
CA ASN A 136 -5.42 -2.72 -14.81
C ASN A 136 -5.73 -2.40 -13.34
N TYR A 137 -6.92 -1.87 -13.07
CA TYR A 137 -7.39 -1.64 -11.69
C TYR A 137 -7.53 -2.96 -10.92
N LEU A 138 -8.09 -3.99 -11.57
CA LEU A 138 -8.25 -5.30 -10.95
C LEU A 138 -6.89 -5.93 -10.67
N GLN A 139 -5.95 -5.87 -11.62
CA GLN A 139 -4.59 -6.33 -11.39
C GLN A 139 -3.90 -5.57 -10.25
N PHE A 140 -4.03 -4.24 -10.21
CA PHE A 140 -3.48 -3.40 -9.14
C PHE A 140 -3.99 -3.81 -7.75
N MET A 141 -5.30 -4.01 -7.61
CA MET A 141 -5.93 -4.42 -6.35
C MET A 141 -5.60 -5.88 -6.01
N TYR A 142 -5.56 -6.77 -7.00
CA TYR A 142 -5.26 -8.19 -6.84
C TYR A 142 -3.91 -8.40 -6.18
N GLU A 143 -2.87 -7.73 -6.71
CA GLU A 143 -1.51 -7.78 -6.15
C GLU A 143 -1.48 -7.37 -4.67
N ARG A 144 -2.18 -6.28 -4.32
CA ARG A 144 -2.19 -5.74 -2.95
C ARG A 144 -2.95 -6.64 -2.00
N PHE A 145 -4.09 -7.17 -2.41
CA PHE A 145 -4.86 -8.09 -1.58
C PHE A 145 -4.13 -9.41 -1.33
N MET A 146 -3.38 -9.93 -2.30
CA MET A 146 -2.53 -11.11 -2.08
C MET A 146 -1.47 -10.84 -0.99
N LEU A 147 -0.82 -9.67 -1.00
CA LEU A 147 0.16 -9.30 0.02
C LEU A 147 -0.50 -9.06 1.39
N LEU A 148 -1.63 -8.37 1.42
CA LEU A 148 -2.39 -8.14 2.66
C LEU A 148 -2.86 -9.47 3.29
N LYS A 149 -3.26 -10.45 2.47
CA LYS A 149 -3.63 -11.78 2.95
C LYS A 149 -2.48 -12.47 3.68
N GLU A 150 -1.25 -12.34 3.19
CA GLU A 150 -0.05 -12.90 3.83
C GLU A 150 0.32 -12.18 5.14
N LEU A 151 0.07 -10.86 5.21
CA LEU A 151 0.34 -10.07 6.42
C LEU A 151 -0.69 -10.32 7.54
N LEU A 152 -1.95 -10.57 7.18
CA LEU A 152 -3.04 -10.78 8.13
C LEU A 152 -2.83 -12.02 8.98
N SER A 153 -3.07 -11.88 10.29
CA SER A 153 -3.07 -12.99 11.23
C SER A 153 -4.23 -13.96 10.94
N ASN A 154 -4.20 -15.13 11.58
CA ASN A 154 -5.26 -16.13 11.44
C ASN A 154 -6.63 -15.66 11.97
N VAL A 155 -6.65 -14.65 12.83
CA VAL A 155 -7.86 -14.00 13.37
C VAL A 155 -8.07 -12.60 12.81
N GLY A 156 -7.22 -12.18 11.85
CA GLY A 156 -7.20 -10.84 11.32
C GLY A 156 -8.39 -10.55 10.40
N SER A 157 -8.76 -9.28 10.31
CA SER A 157 -9.85 -8.80 9.47
C SER A 157 -9.39 -7.64 8.57
N ILE A 158 -10.02 -7.54 7.40
CA ILE A 158 -9.79 -6.46 6.44
C ILE A 158 -11.11 -5.72 6.17
N TYR A 159 -11.05 -4.40 6.23
CA TYR A 159 -12.12 -3.49 5.86
C TYR A 159 -11.68 -2.68 4.65
N VAL A 160 -12.47 -2.75 3.59
CA VAL A 160 -12.21 -2.04 2.34
C VAL A 160 -13.36 -1.07 2.10
N HIS A 161 -13.06 0.22 2.09
CA HIS A 161 -14.04 1.23 1.73
C HIS A 161 -14.25 1.21 0.21
N LEU A 162 -15.50 1.10 -0.24
CA LEU A 162 -15.83 0.87 -1.64
C LEU A 162 -17.02 1.72 -2.09
N ASP A 163 -16.93 2.17 -3.33
CA ASP A 163 -18.02 2.80 -4.05
C ASP A 163 -18.71 1.82 -5.02
N HIS A 164 -19.95 2.15 -5.42
CA HIS A 164 -20.81 1.33 -6.27
C HIS A 164 -20.17 0.89 -7.61
N ARG A 165 -19.21 1.68 -8.14
CA ARG A 165 -18.51 1.38 -9.40
C ARG A 165 -17.59 0.17 -9.33
N VAL A 166 -17.01 -0.11 -8.16
CA VAL A 166 -15.96 -1.14 -7.98
C VAL A 166 -16.39 -2.26 -7.04
N VAL A 167 -17.45 -2.06 -6.25
CA VAL A 167 -17.88 -2.97 -5.19
C VAL A 167 -18.06 -4.41 -5.67
N HIS A 168 -18.66 -4.62 -6.85
CA HIS A 168 -18.92 -5.97 -7.37
C HIS A 168 -17.63 -6.72 -7.72
N SER A 169 -16.72 -6.04 -8.43
CA SER A 169 -15.45 -6.64 -8.86
C SER A 169 -14.51 -6.87 -7.68
N ILE A 170 -14.43 -5.91 -6.75
CA ILE A 170 -13.58 -6.03 -5.56
C ILE A 170 -14.11 -7.11 -4.61
N LYS A 171 -15.43 -7.22 -4.41
CA LYS A 171 -16.00 -8.31 -3.61
C LYS A 171 -15.64 -9.68 -4.19
N SER A 172 -15.81 -9.85 -5.51
CA SER A 172 -15.45 -11.10 -6.20
C SER A 172 -13.96 -11.43 -6.04
N LEU A 173 -13.11 -10.40 -6.07
CA LEU A 173 -11.67 -10.54 -5.88
C LEU A 173 -11.30 -10.92 -4.44
N LEU A 174 -11.98 -10.34 -3.46
CA LEU A 174 -11.81 -10.70 -2.05
C LEU A 174 -12.27 -12.13 -1.78
N ASP A 175 -13.40 -12.56 -2.34
CA ASP A 175 -13.88 -13.94 -2.22
C ASP A 175 -12.85 -14.93 -2.82
N GLU A 176 -12.24 -14.60 -3.96
CA GLU A 176 -11.19 -15.42 -4.55
C GLU A 176 -9.96 -15.58 -3.63
N ILE A 177 -9.46 -14.48 -3.07
CA ILE A 177 -8.21 -14.45 -2.29
C ILE A 177 -8.40 -14.93 -0.85
N PHE A 178 -9.47 -14.47 -0.20
CA PHE A 178 -9.71 -14.68 1.23
C PHE A 178 -10.63 -15.89 1.47
N GLY A 179 -11.67 -16.04 0.66
CA GLY A 179 -12.62 -17.15 0.73
C GLY A 179 -14.01 -16.78 1.13
#